data_AF-A0A815UJL4-F1
#
_entry.id   AF-A0A815UJL4-F1
#
_cell.length_a   1.000
_cell.length_b   1.000
_cell.length_c   1.000
_cell.angle_alpha   90.00
_cell.angle_beta   90.00
_cell.angle_gamma   90.00
#
_symmetry.space_group_name_H-M   'P 1'
#
loop_
_entity.id
_entity.type
_entity.pdbx_description
1 polymer ?
#
loop_
_entity_poly.entity_id
_entity_poly.type
_entity_poly.pdbx_seq_one_letter_code
_entity_poly.pdbx_strand_id
1 'polypeptide(L)'
;MKKWRVLLGFGSETGQSKSIAQGMVDIASDQHQICAEVFDLDEVDKQFKLEEEPIMVIVTSSTGDGEPPSNASKFWRKIRREKNPQYLSHMKYTVLGLGDTNYSNFCNCGRVLDRRFEELGATRFYPSAWADDAVGLDLTIEPWLEGLWPALKETLSKIGNPTEASINNLSESVTQLNLTSENKPTVERQISSSNKFKSDIDNITYSSNLAELTILTLPPKPQHSLLINLIESSEDKNLPSSDIHYHHSILTRRECLTNTDAIKSVMSVDLQLSEDEFMFEAGDAVKIVCANDDNEVHLLLKR
;
A
#
# COMPACT_ATOMS: atom_id res chain seq x y z
N MET A 1 14.90 -29.28 -5.14
CA MET A 1 13.89 -29.65 -4.11
C MET A 1 12.54 -29.18 -4.62
N LYS A 2 11.49 -30.00 -4.55
CA LYS A 2 10.14 -29.63 -5.01
C LYS A 2 9.62 -28.49 -4.11
N LYS A 3 9.49 -27.28 -4.66
CA LYS A 3 8.99 -26.11 -3.93
C LYS A 3 7.47 -26.23 -3.89
N TRP A 4 6.88 -26.28 -2.70
CA TRP A 4 5.44 -26.21 -2.56
C TRP A 4 4.97 -24.80 -2.90
N ARG A 5 3.92 -24.68 -3.71
CA ARG A 5 3.28 -23.41 -4.04
C ARG A 5 2.11 -23.18 -3.09
N VAL A 6 2.16 -22.05 -2.38
CA VAL A 6 1.09 -21.53 -1.52
C VAL A 6 0.47 -20.34 -2.25
N LEU A 7 -0.83 -20.41 -2.50
CA LEU A 7 -1.55 -19.31 -3.12
C LEU A 7 -1.92 -18.28 -2.06
N LEU A 8 -1.52 -17.02 -2.25
CA LEU A 8 -1.85 -15.93 -1.35
C LEU A 8 -2.74 -14.92 -2.07
N GLY A 9 -4.01 -14.84 -1.69
CA GLY A 9 -4.98 -13.93 -2.29
C GLY A 9 -5.18 -12.69 -1.42
N PHE A 10 -5.27 -11.50 -2.01
CA PHE A 10 -5.59 -10.28 -1.26
C PHE A 10 -6.77 -9.48 -1.81
N GLY A 11 -7.51 -8.86 -0.89
CA GLY A 11 -8.57 -7.88 -1.15
C GLY A 11 -8.24 -6.56 -0.45
N SER A 12 -7.99 -5.49 -1.21
CA SER A 12 -7.50 -4.22 -0.69
C SER A 12 -8.05 -3.03 -1.47
N GLU A 13 -8.55 -2.02 -0.77
CA GLU A 13 -9.00 -0.76 -1.38
C GLU A 13 -7.91 0.32 -1.36
N THR A 14 -7.17 0.42 -0.24
CA THR A 14 -6.13 1.45 -0.01
C THR A 14 -4.70 0.89 0.02
N GLY A 15 -4.53 -0.41 -0.21
CA GLY A 15 -3.21 -1.05 -0.28
C GLY A 15 -2.76 -1.79 0.99
N GLN A 16 -3.40 -1.59 2.14
CA GLN A 16 -2.97 -2.21 3.41
C GLN A 16 -2.90 -3.74 3.35
N SER A 17 -3.98 -4.41 2.94
CA SER A 17 -3.99 -5.87 2.80
C SER A 17 -3.01 -6.37 1.74
N LYS A 18 -2.73 -5.57 0.70
CA LYS A 18 -1.73 -5.89 -0.34
C LYS A 18 -0.32 -5.86 0.23
N SER A 19 0.03 -4.83 0.99
CA SER A 19 1.34 -4.69 1.61
C SER A 19 1.62 -5.82 2.61
N ILE A 20 0.63 -6.21 3.43
CA ILE A 20 0.75 -7.35 4.34
C ILE A 20 0.96 -8.65 3.55
N ALA A 21 0.13 -8.87 2.53
CA ALA A 21 0.23 -10.04 1.65
C ALA A 21 1.60 -10.16 0.96
N GLN A 22 2.16 -9.05 0.47
CA GLN A 22 3.49 -9.00 -0.13
C GLN A 22 4.59 -9.30 0.90
N GLY A 23 4.54 -8.67 2.08
CA GLY A 23 5.50 -8.95 3.15
C GLY A 23 5.47 -10.41 3.61
N MET A 24 4.30 -11.06 3.58
CA MET A 24 4.20 -12.49 3.83
C MET A 24 4.94 -13.34 2.79
N VAL A 25 4.92 -12.96 1.51
CA VAL A 25 5.67 -13.67 0.46
C VAL A 25 7.18 -13.57 0.71
N ASP A 26 7.66 -12.39 1.06
CA ASP A 26 9.08 -12.15 1.35
C ASP A 26 9.53 -13.02 2.54
N ILE A 27 8.78 -12.98 3.65
CA ILE A 27 9.06 -13.80 4.85
C ILE A 27 9.00 -15.30 4.51
N ALA A 28 8.00 -15.73 3.74
CA ALA A 28 7.84 -17.12 3.34
C ALA A 28 9.06 -17.63 2.54
N SER A 29 9.57 -16.83 1.62
CA SER A 29 10.74 -17.16 0.80
C SER A 29 12.03 -17.16 1.64
N ASP A 30 12.28 -16.06 2.35
CA ASP A 30 13.57 -15.81 3.01
C ASP A 30 13.76 -16.66 4.27
N GLN A 31 12.73 -16.75 5.11
CA GLN A 31 12.83 -17.36 6.44
C GLN A 31 12.34 -18.81 6.47
N HIS A 32 11.49 -19.21 5.52
CA HIS A 32 10.80 -20.50 5.57
C HIS A 32 10.98 -21.38 4.33
N GLN A 33 11.63 -20.87 3.28
CA GLN A 33 11.88 -21.58 2.02
C GLN A 33 10.59 -22.12 1.37
N ILE A 34 9.47 -21.42 1.55
CA ILE A 34 8.17 -21.73 0.95
C ILE A 34 8.02 -20.92 -0.34
N CYS A 35 7.43 -21.48 -1.40
CA CYS A 35 7.03 -20.68 -2.56
C CYS A 35 5.64 -20.13 -2.28
N ALA A 36 5.54 -18.84 -2.07
CA ALA A 36 4.26 -18.16 -2.04
C ALA A 36 4.18 -17.22 -3.24
N GLU A 37 2.99 -17.12 -3.84
CA GLU A 37 2.69 -16.17 -4.90
C GLU A 37 1.47 -15.36 -4.48
N VAL A 38 1.53 -14.04 -4.65
CA VAL A 38 0.49 -13.10 -4.24
C VAL A 38 -0.32 -12.63 -5.45
N PHE A 39 -1.65 -12.71 -5.33
CA PHE A 39 -2.57 -12.29 -6.39
C PHE A 39 -3.75 -11.51 -5.82
N ASP A 40 -4.25 -10.55 -6.61
CA ASP A 40 -5.56 -9.95 -6.41
C ASP A 40 -6.63 -11.04 -6.44
N LEU A 41 -7.56 -11.02 -5.48
CA LEU A 41 -8.61 -12.04 -5.38
C LEU A 41 -9.43 -12.17 -6.68
N ASP A 42 -9.74 -11.05 -7.33
CA ASP A 42 -10.45 -11.03 -8.61
C ASP A 42 -9.64 -11.59 -9.80
N GLU A 43 -8.32 -11.76 -9.64
CA GLU A 43 -7.43 -12.32 -10.67
C GLU A 43 -7.08 -13.78 -10.46
N VAL A 44 -7.25 -14.29 -9.23
CA VAL A 44 -6.97 -15.70 -8.90
C VAL A 44 -7.66 -16.65 -9.88
N ASP A 45 -8.94 -16.43 -10.18
CA ASP A 45 -9.72 -17.30 -11.07
C ASP A 45 -9.27 -17.30 -12.54
N LYS A 46 -8.54 -16.26 -12.97
CA LYS A 46 -8.02 -16.19 -14.34
C LYS A 46 -6.77 -17.05 -14.50
N GLN A 47 -6.00 -17.18 -13.42
CA GLN A 47 -4.68 -17.80 -13.43
C GLN A 47 -4.70 -19.21 -12.85
N PHE A 48 -5.62 -19.47 -11.91
CA PHE A 48 -5.71 -20.71 -11.15
C PHE A 48 -7.13 -21.25 -11.15
N LYS A 49 -7.22 -22.58 -11.15
CA LYS A 49 -8.47 -23.26 -10.83
C LYS A 49 -8.48 -23.54 -9.35
N LEU A 50 -9.36 -22.83 -8.62
CA LEU A 50 -9.44 -22.91 -7.17
C LEU A 50 -9.69 -24.34 -6.65
N GLU A 51 -10.34 -25.19 -7.44
CA GLU A 51 -10.60 -26.61 -7.13
C GLU A 51 -9.33 -27.48 -7.10
N GLU A 52 -8.28 -27.07 -7.81
CA GLU A 52 -7.03 -27.83 -7.95
C GLU A 52 -5.95 -27.37 -6.95
N GLU A 53 -6.13 -26.19 -6.33
CA GLU A 53 -5.16 -25.61 -5.42
C GLU A 53 -5.30 -26.20 -4.00
N PRO A 54 -4.22 -26.69 -3.39
CA PRO A 54 -4.29 -27.40 -2.10
C PRO A 54 -4.27 -26.46 -0.89
N ILE A 55 -3.67 -25.28 -1.00
CA ILE A 55 -3.54 -24.31 0.10
C ILE A 55 -3.77 -22.88 -0.41
N MET A 56 -4.62 -22.13 0.29
CA MET A 56 -4.83 -20.70 0.07
C MET A 56 -4.76 -19.90 1.38
N VAL A 57 -4.02 -18.80 1.38
CA VAL A 57 -4.04 -17.80 2.46
C VAL A 57 -4.71 -16.55 1.92
N ILE A 58 -5.72 -16.04 2.64
CA ILE A 58 -6.49 -14.88 2.19
C ILE A 58 -6.27 -13.71 3.14
N VAL A 59 -5.89 -12.55 2.62
CA VAL A 59 -5.76 -11.30 3.38
C VAL A 59 -6.73 -10.28 2.79
N THR A 60 -7.81 -9.94 3.50
CA THR A 60 -8.82 -9.03 2.95
C THR A 60 -9.25 -7.96 3.93
N SER A 61 -9.38 -6.74 3.44
CA SER A 61 -10.07 -5.65 4.15
C SER A 61 -11.59 -5.74 3.92
N SER A 62 -12.34 -4.93 4.66
CA SER A 62 -13.77 -4.71 4.45
C SER A 62 -14.00 -3.24 4.12
N THR A 63 -14.90 -2.94 3.18
CA THR A 63 -15.22 -1.57 2.74
C THR A 63 -16.66 -1.20 3.09
N GLY A 64 -16.92 0.09 3.31
CA GLY A 64 -18.26 0.62 3.58
C GLY A 64 -19.01 -0.12 4.70
N ASP A 65 -20.14 -0.73 4.36
CA ASP A 65 -20.97 -1.52 5.28
C ASP A 65 -20.48 -2.97 5.46
N GLY A 66 -19.19 -3.22 5.30
CA GLY A 66 -18.61 -4.56 5.41
C GLY A 66 -18.67 -5.37 4.11
N GLU A 67 -18.73 -4.68 2.97
CA GLU A 67 -18.62 -5.26 1.64
C GLU A 67 -17.17 -5.67 1.31
N PRO A 68 -16.95 -6.57 0.34
CA PRO A 68 -15.61 -6.82 -0.17
C PRO A 68 -15.03 -5.58 -0.87
N PRO A 69 -13.70 -5.40 -0.82
CA PRO A 69 -13.01 -4.42 -1.62
C PRO A 69 -13.28 -4.58 -3.13
N SER A 70 -13.05 -3.52 -3.88
CA SER A 70 -13.28 -3.50 -5.33
C SER A 70 -12.56 -4.65 -6.06
N ASN A 71 -11.31 -4.95 -5.67
CA ASN A 71 -10.49 -6.02 -6.23
C ASN A 71 -10.76 -7.44 -5.68
N ALA A 72 -11.80 -7.62 -4.87
CA ALA A 72 -12.26 -8.92 -4.35
C ALA A 72 -13.76 -9.19 -4.61
N SER A 73 -14.45 -8.21 -5.20
CA SER A 73 -15.90 -8.24 -5.36
C SER A 73 -16.39 -9.30 -6.35
N LYS A 74 -15.65 -9.54 -7.46
CA LYS A 74 -16.02 -10.58 -8.44
C LYS A 74 -15.78 -11.97 -7.86
N PHE A 75 -14.64 -12.14 -7.20
CA PHE A 75 -14.29 -13.37 -6.49
C PHE A 75 -15.37 -13.75 -5.46
N TRP A 76 -15.72 -12.81 -4.58
CA TRP A 76 -16.77 -13.04 -3.58
C TRP A 76 -18.10 -13.43 -4.23
N ARG A 77 -18.52 -12.72 -5.28
CA ARG A 77 -19.77 -13.03 -5.99
C ARG A 77 -19.79 -14.44 -6.59
N LYS A 78 -18.66 -14.94 -7.10
CA LYS A 78 -18.54 -16.30 -7.61
C LYS A 78 -18.67 -17.32 -6.48
N ILE A 79 -17.84 -17.19 -5.44
CA ILE A 79 -17.81 -18.10 -4.28
C ILE A 79 -19.16 -18.13 -3.55
N ARG A 80 -19.85 -16.99 -3.46
CA ARG A 80 -21.20 -16.90 -2.91
C ARG A 80 -22.26 -17.63 -3.75
N ARG A 81 -22.09 -17.69 -5.08
CA ARG A 81 -23.05 -18.32 -6.01
C ARG A 81 -22.80 -19.80 -6.24
N GLU A 82 -21.62 -20.29 -5.91
CA GLU A 82 -21.28 -21.71 -6.05
C GLU A 82 -22.25 -22.58 -5.26
N LYS A 83 -22.74 -23.68 -5.83
CA LYS A 83 -23.75 -24.54 -5.19
C LYS A 83 -23.19 -25.88 -4.75
N ASN A 84 -22.04 -26.28 -5.28
CA ASN A 84 -21.41 -27.53 -4.90
C ASN A 84 -20.78 -27.42 -3.50
N PRO A 85 -21.29 -28.13 -2.48
CA PRO A 85 -20.74 -28.07 -1.13
C PRO A 85 -19.37 -28.74 -0.98
N GLN A 86 -18.86 -29.39 -2.03
CA GLN A 86 -17.53 -30.00 -2.07
C GLN A 86 -16.57 -29.25 -3.01
N TYR A 87 -16.96 -28.07 -3.51
CA TYR A 87 -16.19 -27.29 -4.47
C TYR A 87 -14.74 -27.06 -4.03
N LEU A 88 -14.52 -26.86 -2.73
CA LEU A 88 -13.21 -26.61 -2.12
C LEU A 88 -12.79 -27.73 -1.16
N SER A 89 -13.33 -28.94 -1.31
CA SER A 89 -13.07 -30.06 -0.40
C SER A 89 -11.59 -30.45 -0.26
N HIS A 90 -10.78 -30.18 -1.28
CA HIS A 90 -9.33 -30.42 -1.28
C HIS A 90 -8.51 -29.24 -0.74
N MET A 91 -9.12 -28.07 -0.58
CA MET A 91 -8.45 -26.84 -0.20
C MET A 91 -8.29 -26.74 1.32
N LYS A 92 -7.09 -26.39 1.74
CA LYS A 92 -6.82 -25.90 3.09
C LYS A 92 -6.65 -24.40 3.07
N TYR A 93 -7.29 -23.70 4.00
CA TYR A 93 -7.23 -22.24 3.98
C TYR A 93 -7.09 -21.62 5.37
N THR A 94 -6.80 -20.32 5.38
CA THR A 94 -6.94 -19.44 6.54
C THR A 94 -7.17 -18.02 6.05
N VAL A 95 -7.88 -17.22 6.84
CA VAL A 95 -8.20 -15.83 6.49
C VAL A 95 -7.66 -14.87 7.54
N LEU A 96 -6.99 -13.81 7.09
CA LEU A 96 -6.72 -12.63 7.88
C LEU A 96 -7.63 -11.51 7.38
N GLY A 97 -8.66 -11.18 8.16
CA GLY A 97 -9.55 -10.07 7.88
C GLY A 97 -9.07 -8.80 8.56
N LEU A 98 -9.02 -7.70 7.81
CA LEU A 98 -8.78 -6.36 8.31
C LEU A 98 -10.11 -5.60 8.36
N GLY A 99 -10.31 -4.85 9.44
CA GLY A 99 -11.49 -4.02 9.64
C GLY A 99 -11.30 -3.08 10.81
N ASP A 100 -12.36 -2.37 11.17
CA ASP A 100 -12.35 -1.37 12.22
C ASP A 100 -13.65 -1.53 13.03
N THR A 101 -13.53 -1.66 14.35
CA THR A 101 -14.67 -1.84 15.26
C THR A 101 -15.55 -0.61 15.41
N ASN A 102 -15.11 0.57 14.95
CA ASN A 102 -15.93 1.76 14.83
C ASN A 102 -17.02 1.62 13.75
N TYR A 103 -16.92 0.62 12.87
CA TYR A 103 -17.92 0.31 11.85
C TYR A 103 -18.84 -0.83 12.32
N SER A 104 -20.10 -0.77 11.90
CA SER A 104 -21.15 -1.73 12.30
C SER A 104 -20.79 -3.18 11.99
N ASN A 105 -20.08 -3.42 10.88
CA ASN A 105 -19.82 -4.75 10.32
C ASN A 105 -18.32 -5.09 10.38
N PHE A 106 -17.78 -5.21 11.59
CA PHE A 106 -16.36 -5.49 11.85
C PHE A 106 -15.84 -6.76 11.13
N CYS A 107 -14.84 -6.57 10.26
CA CYS A 107 -14.20 -7.61 9.45
C CYS A 107 -15.17 -8.48 8.64
N ASN A 108 -16.34 -7.94 8.27
CA ASN A 108 -17.41 -8.75 7.69
C ASN A 108 -17.02 -9.46 6.40
N CYS A 109 -16.26 -8.82 5.49
CA CYS A 109 -15.81 -9.47 4.25
C CYS A 109 -14.99 -10.74 4.55
N GLY A 110 -14.02 -10.65 5.46
CA GLY A 110 -13.22 -11.80 5.86
C GLY A 110 -14.05 -12.89 6.55
N ARG A 111 -15.00 -12.50 7.41
CA ARG A 111 -15.89 -13.44 8.13
C ARG A 111 -16.82 -14.20 7.19
N VAL A 112 -17.42 -13.52 6.21
CA VAL A 112 -18.31 -14.17 5.25
C VAL A 112 -17.55 -15.07 4.29
N LEU A 113 -16.33 -14.68 3.89
CA LEU A 113 -15.43 -15.54 3.11
C LEU A 113 -15.05 -16.78 3.90
N ASP A 114 -14.62 -16.62 5.15
CA ASP A 114 -14.23 -17.73 6.01
C ASP A 114 -15.35 -18.75 6.19
N ARG A 115 -16.56 -18.29 6.53
CA ARG A 115 -17.74 -19.16 6.63
C ARG A 115 -18.04 -19.84 5.30
N ARG A 116 -17.96 -19.11 4.20
CA ARG A 116 -18.35 -19.64 2.90
C ARG A 116 -17.39 -20.70 2.38
N PHE A 117 -16.10 -20.56 2.65
CA PHE A 117 -15.09 -21.57 2.31
C PHE A 117 -15.36 -22.89 3.05
N GLU A 118 -15.69 -22.82 4.34
CA GLU A 118 -16.08 -23.99 5.13
C GLU A 118 -17.36 -24.66 4.59
N GLU A 119 -18.37 -23.87 4.22
CA GLU A 119 -19.61 -24.37 3.59
C GLU A 119 -19.36 -25.06 2.23
N LEU A 120 -18.27 -24.72 1.53
CA LEU A 120 -17.84 -25.33 0.27
C LEU A 120 -16.87 -26.50 0.46
N GLY A 121 -16.64 -26.92 1.72
CA GLY A 121 -15.85 -28.10 2.07
C GLY A 121 -14.37 -27.82 2.37
N ALA A 122 -13.92 -26.58 2.28
CA ALA A 122 -12.54 -26.23 2.60
C ALA A 122 -12.27 -26.42 4.10
N THR A 123 -11.04 -26.80 4.45
CA THR A 123 -10.64 -27.03 5.85
C THR A 123 -9.71 -25.92 6.33
N ARG A 124 -10.03 -25.28 7.46
CA ARG A 124 -9.08 -24.33 8.09
C ARG A 124 -7.86 -25.08 8.62
N PHE A 125 -6.67 -24.73 8.14
CA PHE A 125 -5.43 -25.33 8.68
C PHE A 125 -4.84 -24.53 9.85
N TYR A 126 -5.21 -23.25 9.94
CA TYR A 126 -4.86 -22.34 11.02
C TYR A 126 -6.07 -21.44 11.31
N PRO A 127 -6.27 -20.98 12.57
CA PRO A 127 -7.40 -20.11 12.88
C PRO A 127 -7.35 -18.80 12.10
N SER A 128 -8.49 -18.42 11.54
CA SER A 128 -8.68 -17.10 10.93
C SER A 128 -8.63 -16.01 12.00
N ALA A 129 -8.07 -14.85 11.66
CA ALA A 129 -7.92 -13.71 12.56
C ALA A 129 -8.57 -12.44 12.02
N TRP A 130 -8.93 -11.55 12.94
CA TRP A 130 -9.68 -10.32 12.67
C TRP A 130 -8.91 -9.13 13.27
N ALA A 131 -8.11 -8.46 12.46
CA ALA A 131 -7.32 -7.31 12.87
C ALA A 131 -8.18 -6.04 12.92
N ASP A 132 -8.05 -5.28 14.00
CA ASP A 132 -8.83 -4.08 14.28
C ASP A 132 -7.98 -2.81 14.18
N ASP A 133 -8.29 -1.98 13.19
CA ASP A 133 -7.60 -0.70 12.93
C ASP A 133 -7.85 0.32 14.04
N ALA A 134 -8.98 0.22 14.77
CA ALA A 134 -9.30 1.16 15.86
C ALA A 134 -8.31 1.12 17.02
N VAL A 135 -7.68 -0.04 17.25
CA VAL A 135 -6.72 -0.28 18.34
C VAL A 135 -5.30 -0.55 17.83
N GLY A 136 -5.13 -0.73 16.52
CA GLY A 136 -3.88 -1.06 15.86
C GLY A 136 -3.89 -2.49 15.32
N LEU A 137 -3.72 -2.61 14.00
CA LEU A 137 -3.75 -3.88 13.27
C LEU A 137 -2.69 -4.88 13.76
N ASP A 138 -1.49 -4.38 14.04
CA ASP A 138 -0.31 -5.20 14.38
C ASP A 138 -0.52 -6.08 15.61
N LEU A 139 -1.35 -5.63 16.57
CA LEU A 139 -1.72 -6.39 17.77
C LEU A 139 -2.33 -7.76 17.45
N THR A 140 -2.96 -7.89 16.29
CA THR A 140 -3.54 -9.15 15.81
C THR A 140 -2.68 -9.79 14.72
N ILE A 141 -2.11 -8.98 13.83
CA ILE A 141 -1.36 -9.48 12.67
C ILE A 141 -0.07 -10.17 13.10
N GLU A 142 0.73 -9.55 13.97
CA GLU A 142 2.04 -10.12 14.34
C GLU A 142 1.90 -11.48 15.03
N PRO A 143 1.05 -11.64 16.08
CA PRO A 143 0.88 -12.95 16.72
C PRO A 143 0.26 -13.99 15.77
N TRP A 144 -0.61 -13.55 14.86
CA TRP A 144 -1.21 -14.44 13.87
C TRP A 144 -0.15 -14.94 12.89
N LEU A 145 0.73 -14.07 12.38
CA LEU A 145 1.84 -14.45 11.49
C LEU A 145 2.81 -15.42 12.18
N GLU A 146 3.19 -15.16 13.44
CA GLU A 146 4.08 -16.04 14.20
C GLU A 146 3.57 -17.48 14.28
N GLY A 147 2.26 -17.66 14.51
CA GLY A 147 1.64 -18.99 14.56
C GLY A 147 1.27 -19.58 13.18
N LEU A 148 1.12 -18.74 12.16
CA LEU A 148 0.81 -19.19 10.79
C LEU A 148 1.91 -20.07 10.22
N TRP A 149 3.16 -19.65 10.35
CA TRP A 149 4.32 -20.32 9.74
C TRP A 149 4.52 -21.78 10.19
N PRO A 150 4.51 -22.12 11.49
CA PRO A 150 4.60 -23.51 11.92
C PRO A 150 3.40 -24.34 11.44
N ALA A 151 2.18 -23.80 11.49
CA ALA A 151 0.97 -24.49 11.01
C ALA A 151 1.02 -24.74 9.49
N LEU A 152 1.54 -23.78 8.72
CA LEU A 152 1.73 -23.91 7.27
C LEU A 152 2.76 -24.99 6.94
N LYS A 153 3.90 -25.03 7.64
CA LYS A 153 4.94 -26.08 7.47
C LYS A 153 4.42 -27.47 7.79
N GLU A 154 3.67 -27.62 8.88
CA GLU A 154 3.03 -28.89 9.24
C GLU A 154 2.03 -29.33 8.17
N THR A 155 1.22 -28.38 7.68
CA THR A 155 0.23 -28.63 6.65
C THR A 155 0.86 -29.05 5.32
N LEU A 156 1.91 -28.36 4.89
CA LEU A 156 2.68 -28.71 3.70
C LEU A 156 3.33 -30.10 3.82
N SER A 157 3.84 -30.44 5.00
CA SER A 157 4.42 -31.76 5.26
C SER A 157 3.38 -32.88 5.16
N LYS A 158 2.14 -32.62 5.56
CA LYS A 158 1.02 -33.59 5.48
C LYS A 158 0.49 -33.79 4.06
N ILE A 159 0.62 -32.80 3.17
CA ILE A 159 0.07 -32.89 1.81
C ILE A 159 0.95 -33.75 0.89
N GLY A 160 2.25 -33.92 1.17
CA GLY A 160 3.13 -34.94 0.57
C GLY A 160 3.26 -34.96 -0.97
N ASN A 161 4.38 -34.45 -1.50
CA ASN A 161 4.89 -34.42 -2.88
C ASN A 161 3.88 -34.26 -4.05
N PRO A 162 3.78 -33.06 -4.69
CA PRO A 162 3.01 -32.93 -5.93
C PRO A 162 3.64 -33.76 -7.06
N THR A 163 2.84 -34.55 -7.79
CA THR A 163 3.21 -35.32 -8.98
C THR A 163 3.80 -34.44 -10.10
N GLU A 164 4.72 -34.98 -10.89
CA GLU A 164 5.60 -34.32 -11.87
C GLU A 164 4.93 -33.63 -13.08
N ALA A 165 3.61 -33.40 -13.07
CA ALA A 165 2.89 -32.94 -14.26
C ALA A 165 2.82 -31.41 -14.45
N SER A 166 3.11 -30.59 -13.42
CA SER A 166 2.83 -29.14 -13.48
C SER A 166 4.08 -28.24 -13.59
N ILE A 167 5.30 -28.80 -13.63
CA ILE A 167 6.55 -28.01 -13.55
C ILE A 167 7.02 -27.49 -14.92
N ASN A 168 6.50 -27.98 -16.04
CA ASN A 168 7.05 -27.64 -17.35
C ASN A 168 6.54 -26.34 -17.98
N ASN A 169 5.62 -25.60 -17.35
CA ASN A 169 5.02 -24.40 -17.95
C ASN A 169 5.41 -23.07 -17.30
N LEU A 170 6.30 -23.03 -16.30
CA LEU A 170 6.66 -21.77 -15.60
C LEU A 170 8.13 -21.35 -15.68
N SER A 171 8.98 -22.09 -16.39
CA SER A 171 10.39 -21.69 -16.57
C SER A 171 10.61 -20.52 -17.54
N GLU A 172 9.58 -20.02 -18.23
CA GLU A 172 9.71 -18.91 -19.18
C GLU A 172 9.38 -17.53 -18.59
N SER A 173 8.65 -17.44 -17.48
CA SER A 173 8.16 -16.13 -16.97
C SER A 173 9.05 -15.47 -15.91
N VAL A 174 10.10 -16.13 -15.43
CA VAL A 174 10.98 -15.62 -14.34
C VAL A 174 12.15 -14.76 -14.86
N THR A 175 12.24 -14.49 -16.17
CA THR A 175 13.40 -13.78 -16.77
C THR A 175 13.17 -12.29 -17.05
N GLN A 176 12.13 -11.66 -16.51
CA GLN A 176 11.92 -10.22 -16.65
C GLN A 176 11.69 -9.57 -15.29
N LEU A 177 12.77 -9.43 -14.51
CA LEU A 177 13.04 -8.31 -13.61
C LEU A 177 14.53 -8.38 -13.19
N ASN A 178 15.41 -8.49 -14.19
CA ASN A 178 16.82 -8.14 -13.99
C ASN A 178 16.90 -6.61 -14.01
N LEU A 179 17.02 -6.02 -12.83
CA LEU A 179 17.49 -4.65 -12.65
C LEU A 179 18.92 -4.56 -13.21
N THR A 180 19.04 -4.17 -14.49
CA THR A 180 20.32 -3.77 -15.07
C THR A 180 20.78 -2.49 -14.40
N SER A 181 21.80 -2.63 -13.57
CA SER A 181 22.56 -1.52 -12.99
C SER A 181 23.45 -0.90 -14.07
N GLU A 182 22.86 -0.11 -14.97
CA GLU A 182 23.63 0.75 -15.88
C GLU A 182 22.98 2.13 -15.92
N ASN A 183 23.55 3.06 -15.14
CA ASN A 183 23.94 4.39 -15.63
C ASN A 183 24.60 5.19 -14.50
N LYS A 184 25.92 5.06 -14.45
CA LYS A 184 26.82 5.96 -13.73
C LYS A 184 27.01 7.18 -14.65
N PRO A 185 26.63 8.42 -14.28
CA PRO A 185 27.06 9.56 -15.05
C PRO A 185 28.55 9.80 -14.73
N THR A 186 29.40 9.36 -15.66
CA THR A 186 30.79 9.79 -15.76
C THR A 186 30.77 11.26 -16.15
N VAL A 187 30.91 12.16 -15.19
CA VAL A 187 31.25 13.56 -15.46
C VAL A 187 32.75 13.59 -15.74
N GLU A 188 33.11 13.63 -17.01
CA GLU A 188 34.47 13.95 -17.45
C GLU A 188 34.83 15.37 -16.99
N ARG A 189 35.76 15.41 -16.05
CA ARG A 189 36.39 16.64 -15.56
C ARG A 189 37.39 17.13 -16.62
N GLN A 190 36.96 17.97 -17.56
CA GLN A 190 37.88 18.79 -18.33
C GLN A 190 38.42 19.91 -17.45
N ILE A 191 39.63 19.71 -16.95
CA ILE A 191 40.44 20.73 -16.31
C ILE A 191 41.00 21.63 -17.41
N SER A 192 40.53 22.87 -17.50
CA SER A 192 41.30 23.97 -18.09
C SER A 192 41.56 25.00 -16.99
N SER A 193 42.73 24.85 -16.37
CA SER A 193 43.29 25.81 -15.44
C SER A 193 43.86 27.01 -16.18
N SER A 194 43.38 28.21 -15.88
CA SER A 194 44.18 29.44 -15.95
C SER A 194 43.88 30.35 -14.76
N ASN A 195 44.93 30.53 -13.95
CA ASN A 195 44.99 31.34 -12.73
C ASN A 195 44.64 32.83 -12.97
N LYS A 196 44.03 33.50 -11.97
CA LYS A 196 44.71 34.47 -11.07
C LYS A 196 43.73 35.32 -10.20
N PHE A 197 44.23 35.64 -8.99
CA PHE A 197 43.83 36.63 -7.96
C PHE A 197 42.75 36.16 -6.93
N LYS A 198 43.07 35.83 -5.65
CA LYS A 198 43.51 36.63 -4.47
C LYS A 198 42.68 37.92 -4.31
N SER A 199 42.07 38.28 -3.17
CA SER A 199 42.23 38.01 -1.72
C SER A 199 41.03 38.71 -1.00
N ASP A 200 40.50 38.38 0.19
CA ASP A 200 40.92 38.64 1.59
C ASP A 200 39.58 38.76 2.39
N ILE A 201 39.38 38.00 3.48
CA ILE A 201 39.39 38.44 4.91
C ILE A 201 38.10 39.15 5.41
N ASP A 202 37.50 38.52 6.42
CA ASP A 202 36.72 39.00 7.59
C ASP A 202 35.57 40.01 7.44
N ASN A 203 34.40 39.66 8.01
CA ASN A 203 33.95 40.27 9.27
C ASN A 203 32.62 39.68 9.77
N ILE A 204 32.71 39.00 10.92
CA ILE A 204 31.60 38.74 11.83
C ILE A 204 31.37 40.03 12.64
N THR A 205 30.14 40.52 12.73
CA THR A 205 29.79 41.54 13.72
C THR A 205 28.37 41.30 14.21
N TYR A 206 28.25 40.78 15.43
CA TYR A 206 27.06 40.96 16.25
C TYR A 206 27.13 42.36 16.86
N SER A 207 26.06 43.14 16.71
CA SER A 207 25.81 44.26 17.61
C SER A 207 24.35 44.25 18.02
N SER A 208 24.17 43.93 19.30
CA SER A 208 23.01 44.25 20.11
C SER A 208 22.86 45.77 20.23
N ASN A 209 21.64 46.28 20.10
CA ASN A 209 21.23 47.46 20.87
C ASN A 209 19.72 47.46 21.11
N LEU A 210 19.38 47.55 22.40
CA LEU A 210 18.06 47.76 22.96
C LEU A 210 17.88 49.27 23.13
N ALA A 211 16.82 49.84 22.57
CA ALA A 211 16.32 51.17 22.95
C ALA A 211 14.81 51.24 22.75
N GLU A 212 14.10 51.59 23.82
CA GLU A 212 12.67 51.84 23.89
C GLU A 212 12.28 53.15 23.15
N LEU A 213 11.14 53.16 22.45
CA LEU A 213 9.95 54.00 22.75
C LEU A 213 8.98 54.08 21.55
N THR A 214 7.79 53.55 21.80
CA THR A 214 6.44 54.03 21.41
C THR A 214 6.23 54.74 20.06
N ILE A 215 5.75 53.99 19.06
CA ILE A 215 4.83 54.51 18.02
C ILE A 215 3.72 53.47 17.84
N LEU A 216 2.47 53.88 18.05
CA LEU A 216 1.27 53.15 17.66
C LEU A 216 1.27 52.96 16.13
N THR A 217 1.70 51.80 15.67
CA THR A 217 1.46 51.33 14.30
C THR A 217 0.61 50.08 14.35
N LEU A 218 -0.51 50.11 13.62
CA LEU A 218 -1.37 48.95 13.39
C LEU A 218 -0.51 47.74 12.99
N PRO A 219 -0.76 46.53 13.53
CA PRO A 219 -0.05 45.35 13.06
C PRO A 219 -0.33 45.19 11.56
N PRO A 220 0.70 45.01 10.72
CA PRO A 220 0.47 44.67 9.32
C PRO A 220 -0.33 43.36 9.26
N LYS A 221 -1.33 43.32 8.38
CA LYS A 221 -2.10 42.12 8.07
C LYS A 221 -1.12 40.96 7.85
N PRO A 222 -1.24 39.83 8.57
CA PRO A 222 -0.28 38.75 8.43
C PRO A 222 -0.31 38.22 7.00
N GLN A 223 0.81 38.34 6.29
CA GLN A 223 1.04 37.66 5.02
C GLN A 223 1.37 36.20 5.32
N HIS A 224 0.35 35.37 5.51
CA HIS A 224 0.51 33.92 5.51
C HIS A 224 0.13 33.36 4.14
N SER A 225 0.99 33.61 3.15
CA SER A 225 1.14 32.67 2.05
C SER A 225 2.29 31.74 2.42
N LEU A 226 1.99 30.56 2.96
CA LEU A 226 2.90 29.43 2.85
C LEU A 226 3.08 29.16 1.36
N LEU A 227 4.22 29.59 0.81
CA LEU A 227 4.63 29.36 -0.55
C LEU A 227 5.01 27.87 -0.64
N ILE A 228 4.06 27.06 -1.10
CA ILE A 228 4.40 25.75 -1.64
C ILE A 228 4.95 26.06 -3.02
N ASN A 229 6.26 25.95 -3.19
CA ASN A 229 6.86 25.98 -4.52
C ASN A 229 6.39 24.72 -5.25
N LEU A 230 5.38 24.87 -6.11
CA LEU A 230 5.07 23.84 -7.09
C LEU A 230 6.25 23.85 -8.08
N ILE A 231 7.10 22.83 -7.98
CA ILE A 231 8.06 22.54 -9.03
C ILE A 231 7.22 21.96 -10.17
N GLU A 232 7.00 22.73 -11.22
CA GLU A 232 6.62 22.18 -12.53
C GLU A 232 7.80 21.34 -13.01
N SER A 233 7.86 20.06 -12.61
CA SER A 233 8.71 19.10 -13.28
C SER A 233 7.87 18.46 -14.38
N SER A 234 8.08 18.91 -15.61
CA SER A 234 7.59 18.32 -16.85
C SER A 234 8.27 16.99 -17.19
N GLU A 235 8.52 16.15 -16.18
CA GLU A 235 9.07 14.82 -16.36
C GLU A 235 8.24 13.86 -15.52
N ASP A 236 7.59 12.93 -16.21
CA ASP A 236 6.89 11.76 -15.64
C ASP A 236 7.87 10.97 -14.76
N LYS A 237 7.95 11.36 -13.49
CA LYS A 237 8.59 10.53 -12.47
C LYS A 237 7.60 9.41 -12.16
N ASN A 238 7.84 8.25 -12.74
CA ASN A 238 7.08 7.03 -12.47
C ASN A 238 6.98 6.79 -10.95
N LEU A 239 5.78 6.96 -10.41
CA LEU A 239 5.45 6.50 -9.06
C LEU A 239 5.39 4.95 -9.05
N PRO A 240 5.62 4.31 -7.89
CA PRO A 240 5.71 2.85 -7.76
C PRO A 240 4.41 2.07 -8.05
N SER A 241 3.32 2.73 -8.45
CA SER A 241 2.07 2.11 -8.88
C SER A 241 1.66 2.68 -10.24
N SER A 242 2.25 2.12 -11.30
CA SER A 242 2.13 2.57 -12.69
C SER A 242 0.76 2.34 -13.37
N ASP A 243 -0.22 1.75 -12.66
CA ASP A 243 -1.51 1.35 -13.25
C ASP A 243 -2.70 2.28 -12.93
N ILE A 244 -2.45 3.47 -12.37
CA ILE A 244 -3.51 4.43 -12.05
C ILE A 244 -3.32 5.70 -12.89
N HIS A 245 -4.26 5.99 -13.79
CA HIS A 245 -4.32 7.28 -14.48
C HIS A 245 -4.62 8.37 -13.44
N TYR A 246 -3.67 9.28 -13.23
CA TYR A 246 -3.86 10.47 -12.41
C TYR A 246 -3.96 11.70 -13.31
N HIS A 247 -4.73 12.69 -12.86
CA HIS A 247 -4.86 13.97 -13.55
C HIS A 247 -4.29 15.08 -12.68
N HIS A 248 -3.51 15.96 -13.28
CA HIS A 248 -3.01 17.14 -12.60
C HIS A 248 -4.10 18.21 -12.59
N SER A 249 -4.64 18.50 -11.41
CA SER A 249 -5.57 19.62 -11.21
C SER A 249 -4.85 20.79 -10.56
N ILE A 250 -5.27 22.02 -10.92
CA ILE A 250 -4.74 23.24 -10.34
C ILE A 250 -5.54 23.56 -9.08
N LEU A 251 -4.84 23.83 -7.98
CA LEU A 251 -5.42 24.37 -6.77
C LEU A 251 -5.77 25.84 -6.96
N THR A 252 -7.05 26.18 -7.11
CA THR A 252 -7.51 27.56 -7.33
C THR A 252 -7.65 28.34 -6.03
N ARG A 253 -8.15 27.68 -4.98
CA ARG A 253 -8.37 28.31 -3.68
C ARG A 253 -8.00 27.36 -2.55
N ARG A 254 -7.44 27.93 -1.47
CA ARG A 254 -7.32 27.26 -0.18
C ARG A 254 -7.74 28.21 0.94
N GLU A 255 -8.46 27.71 1.92
CA GLU A 255 -8.92 28.49 3.06
C GLU A 255 -8.87 27.66 4.35
N CYS A 256 -8.28 28.21 5.41
CA CYS A 256 -8.31 27.56 6.73
C CYS A 256 -9.66 27.85 7.38
N LEU A 257 -10.44 26.80 7.63
CA LEU A 257 -11.76 26.91 8.25
C LEU A 257 -11.69 26.97 9.78
N THR A 258 -10.53 26.67 10.35
CA THR A 258 -10.30 26.63 11.80
C THR A 258 -9.54 27.85 12.29
N ASN A 259 -9.87 28.29 13.50
CA ASN A 259 -9.14 29.34 14.21
C ASN A 259 -7.72 28.89 14.58
N THR A 260 -6.84 29.84 14.87
CA THR A 260 -5.42 29.60 15.17
C THR A 260 -5.17 28.85 16.48
N ASP A 261 -6.15 28.81 17.38
CA ASP A 261 -6.13 28.10 18.66
C ASP A 261 -6.71 26.67 18.55
N ALA A 262 -7.18 26.27 17.37
CA ALA A 262 -7.72 24.93 17.16
C ALA A 262 -6.61 23.87 17.21
N ILE A 263 -6.89 22.77 17.93
CA ILE A 263 -5.97 21.62 18.07
C ILE A 263 -5.76 20.91 16.72
N LYS A 264 -6.78 20.92 15.85
CA LYS A 264 -6.73 20.36 14.50
C LYS A 264 -7.04 21.45 13.49
N SER A 265 -6.24 21.53 12.44
CA SER A 265 -6.49 22.42 11.31
C SER A 265 -7.41 21.76 10.29
N VAL A 266 -8.39 22.51 9.79
CA VAL A 266 -9.25 22.07 8.68
C VAL A 266 -9.10 23.05 7.53
N MET A 267 -8.85 22.54 6.34
CA MET A 267 -8.63 23.33 5.12
C MET A 267 -9.73 23.04 4.10
N SER A 268 -10.35 24.09 3.56
CA SER A 268 -11.15 24.04 2.34
C SER A 268 -10.23 24.23 1.14
N VAL A 269 -10.45 23.46 0.09
CA VAL A 269 -9.60 23.37 -1.09
C VAL A 269 -10.51 23.33 -2.32
N ASP A 270 -10.32 24.27 -3.25
CA ASP A 270 -11.05 24.29 -4.53
C ASP A 270 -10.08 23.87 -5.64
N LEU A 271 -10.42 22.77 -6.31
CA LEU A 271 -9.63 22.23 -7.42
C LEU A 271 -10.32 22.57 -8.74
N GLN A 272 -9.56 23.11 -9.68
CA GLN A 272 -10.03 23.30 -11.05
C GLN A 272 -9.89 22.00 -11.82
N LEU A 273 -11.03 21.45 -12.24
CA LEU A 273 -11.12 20.29 -13.11
C LEU A 273 -11.44 20.74 -14.54
N SER A 274 -10.85 20.06 -15.52
CA SER A 274 -11.17 20.28 -16.93
C SER A 274 -12.57 19.70 -17.22
N GLU A 275 -13.50 20.53 -17.70
CA GLU A 275 -14.92 20.16 -17.90
C GLU A 275 -15.12 18.96 -18.83
N ASP A 276 -14.19 18.72 -19.76
CA ASP A 276 -14.32 17.69 -20.79
C ASP A 276 -13.95 16.26 -20.32
N GLU A 277 -13.35 16.08 -19.13
CA GLU A 277 -12.81 14.77 -18.70
C GLU A 277 -13.47 14.17 -17.44
N PHE A 278 -14.17 14.98 -16.63
CA PHE A 278 -14.67 14.52 -15.32
C PHE A 278 -16.18 14.69 -15.18
N MET A 279 -16.89 13.57 -15.07
CA MET A 279 -18.27 13.52 -14.60
C MET A 279 -18.26 13.13 -13.12
N PHE A 280 -18.80 13.96 -12.25
CA PHE A 280 -18.95 13.66 -10.82
C PHE A 280 -20.33 14.07 -10.32
N GLU A 281 -20.81 13.35 -9.31
CA GLU A 281 -22.04 13.65 -8.59
C GLU A 281 -21.76 14.04 -7.14
N ALA A 282 -22.69 14.78 -6.53
CA ALA A 282 -22.56 15.14 -5.13
C ALA A 282 -22.60 13.87 -4.26
N GLY A 283 -21.49 13.60 -3.57
CA GLY A 283 -21.30 12.38 -2.76
C GLY A 283 -20.15 11.49 -3.25
N ASP A 284 -19.62 11.75 -4.45
CA ASP A 284 -18.42 11.06 -4.94
C ASP A 284 -17.17 11.41 -4.11
N ALA A 285 -16.24 10.47 -4.06
CA ALA A 285 -14.97 10.61 -3.35
C ALA A 285 -13.83 10.92 -4.32
N VAL A 286 -12.93 11.83 -3.92
CA VAL A 286 -11.71 12.17 -4.67
C VAL A 286 -10.51 11.58 -3.95
N LYS A 287 -9.67 10.83 -4.69
CA LYS A 287 -8.37 10.33 -4.20
C LYS A 287 -7.29 11.35 -4.57
N ILE A 288 -6.52 11.82 -3.60
CA ILE A 288 -5.44 12.80 -3.79
C ILE A 288 -4.10 12.11 -3.57
N VAL A 289 -3.17 12.27 -4.51
CA VAL A 289 -1.80 11.79 -4.39
C VAL A 289 -0.95 12.90 -3.77
N CYS A 290 -0.38 12.63 -2.60
CA CYS A 290 0.45 13.59 -1.87
C CYS A 290 1.93 13.17 -1.91
N ALA A 291 2.82 14.14 -2.09
CA ALA A 291 4.24 13.93 -1.91
C ALA A 291 4.58 13.81 -0.41
N ASN A 292 5.62 13.04 -0.09
CA ASN A 292 6.18 12.98 1.26
C ASN A 292 6.87 14.30 1.63
N ASP A 293 6.99 14.59 2.93
CA ASP A 293 7.69 15.78 3.41
C ASP A 293 9.19 15.70 3.11
N ASP A 294 9.76 16.78 2.56
CA ASP A 294 11.17 16.83 2.17
C ASP A 294 12.12 16.55 3.35
N ASN A 295 11.75 16.98 4.57
CA ASN A 295 12.60 16.74 5.74
C ASN A 295 12.60 15.27 6.14
N GLU A 296 11.45 14.60 6.07
CA GLU A 296 11.35 13.15 6.31
C GLU A 296 12.15 12.36 5.28
N VAL A 297 12.03 12.72 4.00
CA VAL A 297 12.82 12.11 2.91
C VAL A 297 14.31 12.33 3.15
N HIS A 298 14.72 13.55 3.48
CA HIS A 298 16.13 13.85 3.78
C HIS A 298 16.65 13.11 5.02
N LEU A 299 15.80 12.88 6.03
CA LEU A 299 16.17 12.12 7.21
C LEU A 299 16.36 10.64 6.90
N LEU A 300 15.48 10.05 6.07
CA LEU A 300 15.61 8.67 5.60
C LEU A 300 16.85 8.47 4.72
N LEU A 301 17.17 9.42 3.84
CA LEU A 301 18.37 9.36 2.99
C LEU A 301 19.69 9.47 3.76
N LYS A 302 19.65 9.98 5.01
CA LYS A 302 20.82 10.10 5.88
C LYS A 302 21.06 8.89 6.78
N ARG A 303 20.10 7.95 6.87
CA ARG A 303 20.26 6.68 7.61
C ARG A 303 21.08 5.69 6.81
#